data_AF-A0AAJ5YX86-F1
#
_entry.id   AF-A0AAJ5YX86-F1
#
_cell.length_a   1.000
_cell.length_b   1.000
_cell.length_c   1.000
_cell.angle_alpha   90.00
_cell.angle_beta   90.00
_cell.angle_gamma   90.00
#
_symmetry.space_group_name_H-M   'P 1'
#
loop_
_entity.id
_entity.type
_entity.pdbx_description
1 polymer ?
#
loop_
_entity_poly.entity_id
_entity_poly.type
_entity_poly.pdbx_seq_one_letter_code
_entity_poly.pdbx_strand_id
1 'polypeptide(L)'
;MQWDVQTLSVVGCGQMGIGIAFVAAIHAEIPNIVLVDISLDRAEQGRNALREQVMRAAKYRRIDPQRVDKIMNSVHVVATIEELSTSSNGATPDLVIEAAAEDMEIKQQLIARLAKHLPLSTILATNTSSLSVTTIARAASDVFDDATSAQTSAERVVGIHFFNPVQVMRLVEIVPGLVTSQDVIDRASQFAKSCRKRTVLCVDTPGFIVNRINIAAVREAIRMAESKEASYEDIDQAMVLGMRHPMGPLRLADFVGLFIRKGGLAKYWRDMQYIDDAKWGTMVGIDSNGNKYWENVHEQPGRTRWVDYASRDPDTTQLEPIWHAWLTNMRKDAPSQDRSVQRFLQPWEAPAFENFTGTRGSFRTYNTTKPKLYDWEPTIAQRNGP
;
A
#
# COMPACT_ATOMS: atom_id res chain seq x y z
N MET A 1 -20.46 -24.39 23.00
CA MET A 1 -21.29 -23.24 22.60
C MET A 1 -21.10 -23.04 21.11
N GLN A 2 -22.18 -23.12 20.36
CA GLN A 2 -22.20 -23.04 18.91
C GLN A 2 -22.27 -21.56 18.51
N TRP A 3 -21.44 -21.17 17.55
CA TRP A 3 -21.42 -19.84 16.95
C TRP A 3 -22.78 -19.49 16.32
N ASP A 4 -23.35 -18.32 16.64
CA ASP A 4 -24.73 -17.92 16.27
C ASP A 4 -24.85 -16.48 15.74
N VAL A 5 -23.79 -15.90 15.18
CA VAL A 5 -23.94 -14.60 14.48
C VAL A 5 -24.53 -14.86 13.10
N GLN A 6 -25.77 -14.40 12.93
CA GLN A 6 -26.53 -14.47 11.68
C GLN A 6 -26.35 -13.19 10.86
N THR A 7 -26.14 -12.06 11.55
CA THR A 7 -26.00 -10.74 10.91
C THR A 7 -24.77 -9.99 11.44
N LEU A 8 -23.84 -9.68 10.53
CA LEU A 8 -22.66 -8.84 10.78
C LEU A 8 -22.80 -7.50 10.06
N SER A 9 -22.60 -6.40 10.79
CA SER A 9 -22.43 -5.08 10.15
C SER A 9 -20.97 -4.63 10.19
N VAL A 10 -20.47 -4.06 9.10
CA VAL A 10 -19.14 -3.48 9.02
C VAL A 10 -19.26 -1.98 8.74
N VAL A 11 -18.77 -1.16 9.66
CA VAL A 11 -18.81 0.30 9.58
C VAL A 11 -17.46 0.80 9.07
N GLY A 12 -17.44 1.31 7.84
CA GLY A 12 -16.24 1.70 7.11
C GLY A 12 -15.86 0.66 6.05
N CYS A 13 -15.92 1.06 4.79
CA CYS A 13 -15.65 0.22 3.62
C CYS A 13 -14.23 0.44 3.05
N GLY A 14 -13.30 0.83 3.90
CA GLY A 14 -11.87 0.88 3.58
C GLY A 14 -11.24 -0.51 3.45
N GLN A 15 -9.91 -0.56 3.31
CA GLN A 15 -9.19 -1.82 3.12
C GLN A 15 -9.46 -2.85 4.22
N MET A 16 -9.47 -2.40 5.48
CA MET A 16 -9.72 -3.27 6.63
C MET A 16 -11.16 -3.77 6.65
N GLY A 17 -12.14 -2.88 6.51
CA GLY A 17 -13.56 -3.25 6.50
C GLY A 17 -13.91 -4.27 5.40
N ILE A 18 -13.43 -4.04 4.18
CA ILE A 18 -13.63 -4.99 3.08
C ILE A 18 -12.91 -6.32 3.33
N GLY A 19 -11.71 -6.27 3.91
CA GLY A 19 -10.99 -7.49 4.31
C GLY A 19 -11.72 -8.30 5.37
N ILE A 20 -12.35 -7.62 6.35
CA ILE A 20 -13.16 -8.23 7.41
C ILE A 20 -14.44 -8.83 6.81
N ALA A 21 -15.16 -8.08 5.98
CA ALA A 21 -16.34 -8.56 5.26
C ALA A 21 -16.01 -9.80 4.39
N PHE A 22 -14.85 -9.79 3.73
CA PHE A 22 -14.38 -10.92 2.93
C PHE A 22 -14.18 -12.20 3.75
N VAL A 23 -13.45 -12.13 4.88
CA VAL A 23 -13.22 -13.32 5.71
C VAL A 23 -14.50 -13.77 6.41
N ALA A 24 -15.38 -12.84 6.77
CA ALA A 24 -16.70 -13.15 7.32
C ALA A 24 -17.58 -13.90 6.30
N ALA A 25 -17.62 -13.44 5.04
CA ALA A 25 -18.46 -14.05 4.01
C ALA A 25 -17.95 -15.43 3.56
N ILE A 26 -16.63 -15.61 3.46
CA ILE A 26 -16.03 -16.82 2.89
C ILE A 26 -15.71 -17.88 3.94
N HIS A 27 -15.22 -17.48 5.12
CA HIS A 27 -14.75 -18.41 6.14
C HIS A 27 -15.76 -18.64 7.24
N ALA A 28 -16.35 -17.56 7.77
CA ALA A 28 -17.39 -17.65 8.77
C ALA A 28 -18.78 -17.95 8.15
N GLU A 29 -18.92 -17.77 6.83
CA GLU A 29 -20.15 -18.01 6.06
C GLU A 29 -21.38 -17.28 6.66
N ILE A 30 -21.18 -16.03 7.10
CA ILE A 30 -22.25 -15.24 7.72
C ILE A 30 -23.39 -15.02 6.70
N PRO A 31 -24.65 -15.35 7.06
CA PRO A 31 -25.79 -15.24 6.15
C PRO A 31 -26.15 -13.82 5.73
N ASN A 32 -25.96 -12.83 6.60
CA ASN A 32 -26.26 -11.44 6.31
C ASN A 32 -25.08 -10.55 6.70
N ILE A 33 -24.48 -9.87 5.72
CA ILE A 33 -23.40 -8.90 5.93
C ILE A 33 -23.87 -7.55 5.44
N VAL A 34 -23.85 -6.55 6.31
CA VAL A 34 -24.31 -5.20 6.00
C VAL A 34 -23.13 -4.25 6.03
N LEU A 35 -22.86 -3.60 4.91
CA LEU A 35 -21.81 -2.60 4.78
C LEU A 35 -22.39 -1.20 4.92
N VAL A 36 -21.75 -0.36 5.71
CA VAL A 36 -22.09 1.06 5.83
C VAL A 36 -20.82 1.90 5.78
N ASP A 37 -20.92 3.08 5.18
CA ASP A 37 -19.85 4.07 5.12
C ASP A 37 -20.47 5.47 5.18
N ILE A 38 -19.66 6.53 5.09
CA ILE A 38 -20.08 7.93 5.14
C ILE A 38 -21.14 8.31 4.09
N SER A 39 -21.23 7.54 3.00
CA SER A 39 -22.26 7.68 1.97
C SER A 39 -22.59 6.33 1.36
N LEU A 40 -23.80 6.23 0.80
CA LEU A 40 -24.24 5.02 0.08
C LEU A 40 -23.29 4.69 -1.07
N ASP A 41 -22.83 5.68 -1.84
CA ASP A 41 -21.86 5.49 -2.92
C ASP A 41 -20.57 4.83 -2.45
N ARG A 42 -20.06 5.21 -1.27
CA ARG A 42 -18.86 4.61 -0.67
C ARG A 42 -19.12 3.16 -0.22
N ALA A 43 -20.29 2.88 0.35
CA ALA A 43 -20.69 1.53 0.72
C ALA A 43 -20.84 0.63 -0.53
N GLU A 44 -21.41 1.14 -1.62
CA GLU A 44 -21.52 0.42 -2.90
C GLU A 44 -20.16 0.18 -3.55
N GLN A 45 -19.26 1.17 -3.54
CA GLN A 45 -17.87 0.98 -3.95
C GLN A 45 -17.19 -0.12 -3.13
N GLY A 46 -17.42 -0.13 -1.82
CA GLY A 46 -16.98 -1.20 -0.92
C GLY A 46 -17.50 -2.57 -1.33
N ARG A 47 -18.81 -2.70 -1.58
CA ARG A 47 -19.43 -3.95 -2.04
C ARG A 47 -18.86 -4.42 -3.38
N ASN A 48 -18.57 -3.50 -4.30
CA ASN A 48 -17.94 -3.82 -5.58
C ASN A 48 -16.49 -4.28 -5.40
N ALA A 49 -15.71 -3.61 -4.54
CA ALA A 49 -14.36 -4.05 -4.19
C ALA A 49 -14.35 -5.43 -3.52
N LEU A 50 -15.33 -5.72 -2.66
CA LEU A 50 -15.52 -7.05 -2.09
C LEU A 50 -15.81 -8.08 -3.19
N ARG A 51 -16.71 -7.76 -4.13
CA ARG A 51 -17.02 -8.64 -5.29
C ARG A 51 -15.77 -8.98 -6.08
N GLU A 52 -14.92 -8.00 -6.37
CA GLU A 52 -13.65 -8.21 -7.07
C GLU A 52 -12.72 -9.15 -6.30
N GLN A 53 -12.61 -8.98 -4.97
CA GLN A 53 -11.81 -9.88 -4.13
C GLN A 53 -12.37 -11.30 -4.12
N VAL A 54 -13.69 -11.47 -4.02
CA VAL A 54 -14.37 -12.77 -4.06
C VAL A 54 -14.16 -13.45 -5.41
N MET A 55 -14.36 -12.73 -6.53
CA MET A 55 -14.09 -13.24 -7.87
C MET A 55 -12.62 -13.62 -8.06
N ARG A 56 -11.69 -12.84 -7.53
CA ARG A 56 -10.25 -13.16 -7.56
C ARG A 56 -9.97 -14.44 -6.77
N ALA A 57 -10.58 -14.61 -5.60
CA ALA A 57 -10.47 -15.85 -4.82
C ALA A 57 -11.02 -17.06 -5.59
N ALA A 58 -12.15 -16.92 -6.29
CA ALA A 58 -12.72 -17.96 -7.15
C ALA A 58 -11.79 -18.29 -8.33
N LYS A 59 -11.24 -17.28 -9.00
CA LYS A 59 -10.28 -17.43 -10.12
C LYS A 59 -9.05 -18.24 -9.71
N TYR A 60 -8.52 -18.01 -8.50
CA TYR A 60 -7.39 -18.76 -7.96
C TYR A 60 -7.81 -20.06 -7.23
N ARG A 61 -9.05 -20.54 -7.43
CA ARG A 61 -9.60 -21.76 -6.82
C ARG A 61 -9.50 -21.82 -5.29
N ARG A 62 -9.49 -20.65 -4.63
CA ARG A 62 -9.54 -20.55 -3.16
C ARG A 62 -10.96 -20.72 -2.62
N ILE A 63 -11.96 -20.46 -3.47
CA ILE A 63 -13.38 -20.73 -3.24
C ILE A 63 -13.98 -21.34 -4.51
N ASP A 64 -15.10 -22.05 -4.36
CA ASP A 64 -15.89 -22.55 -5.49
C ASP A 64 -16.52 -21.39 -6.26
N PRO A 65 -16.31 -21.27 -7.59
CA PRO A 65 -16.96 -20.27 -8.43
C PRO A 65 -18.48 -20.22 -8.30
N GLN A 66 -19.15 -21.34 -8.05
CA GLN A 66 -20.61 -21.38 -7.87
C GLN A 66 -21.08 -20.67 -6.61
N ARG A 67 -20.18 -20.45 -5.63
CA ARG A 67 -20.50 -19.76 -4.39
C ARG A 67 -20.44 -18.24 -4.50
N VAL A 68 -19.88 -17.68 -5.58
CA VAL A 68 -19.69 -16.23 -5.72
C VAL A 68 -21.03 -15.48 -5.62
N ASP A 69 -22.03 -15.90 -6.38
CA ASP A 69 -23.34 -15.24 -6.35
C ASP A 69 -24.04 -15.43 -5.01
N LYS A 70 -23.94 -16.62 -4.40
CA LYS A 70 -24.47 -16.87 -3.05
C LYS A 70 -23.84 -15.92 -2.02
N ILE A 71 -22.52 -15.74 -2.06
CA ILE A 71 -21.77 -14.84 -1.17
C ILE A 71 -22.17 -13.38 -1.41
N MET A 72 -22.32 -12.96 -2.67
CA MET A 72 -22.67 -11.56 -2.94
C MET A 72 -24.13 -11.25 -2.63
N ASN A 73 -25.02 -12.25 -2.70
CA ASN A 73 -26.42 -12.10 -2.32
C ASN A 73 -26.61 -11.94 -0.80
N SER A 74 -25.66 -12.40 0.02
CA SER A 74 -25.64 -12.14 1.47
C SER A 74 -25.04 -10.79 1.85
N VAL A 75 -24.55 -10.00 0.90
CA VAL A 75 -23.92 -8.69 1.18
C VAL A 75 -24.83 -7.55 0.76
N HIS A 76 -25.27 -6.80 1.75
CA HIS A 76 -26.14 -5.64 1.63
C HIS A 76 -25.37 -4.36 1.95
N VAL A 77 -25.91 -3.23 1.49
CA VAL A 77 -25.38 -1.89 1.78
C VAL A 77 -26.52 -1.06 2.35
N VAL A 78 -26.19 -0.18 3.28
CA VAL A 78 -27.11 0.85 3.78
C VAL A 78 -26.47 2.22 3.73
N ALA A 79 -27.31 3.26 3.69
CA ALA A 79 -26.82 4.64 3.59
C ALA A 79 -26.38 5.18 4.95
N THR A 80 -26.98 4.69 6.04
CA THR A 80 -26.79 5.26 7.38
C THR A 80 -26.68 4.18 8.46
N ILE A 81 -26.14 4.55 9.62
CA ILE A 81 -26.02 3.65 10.79
C ILE A 81 -27.40 3.31 11.36
N GLU A 82 -28.34 4.24 11.29
CA GLU A 82 -29.70 4.07 11.78
C GLU A 82 -30.44 2.95 11.04
N GLU A 83 -30.20 2.83 9.74
CA GLU A 83 -30.75 1.77 8.89
C GLU A 83 -30.22 0.38 9.27
N LEU A 84 -29.09 0.26 10.00
CA LEU A 84 -28.58 -1.05 10.42
C LEU A 84 -29.61 -1.83 11.25
N SER A 85 -30.45 -1.14 12.03
CA SER A 85 -31.52 -1.75 12.82
C SER A 85 -32.60 -2.46 11.99
N THR A 86 -32.74 -2.12 10.70
CA THR A 86 -33.79 -2.63 9.80
C THR A 86 -33.27 -3.30 8.53
N SER A 87 -31.95 -3.27 8.33
CA SER A 87 -31.23 -3.56 7.08
C SER A 87 -31.27 -5.00 6.54
N SER A 88 -31.56 -6.01 7.38
CA SER A 88 -31.48 -7.43 7.01
C SER A 88 -32.83 -8.14 7.13
N ASN A 89 -33.80 -7.78 6.28
CA ASN A 89 -35.20 -8.26 6.40
C ASN A 89 -35.82 -7.99 7.78
N GLY A 90 -35.46 -6.87 8.41
CA GLY A 90 -35.91 -6.52 9.77
C GLY A 90 -35.11 -7.14 10.92
N ALA A 91 -34.04 -7.90 10.63
CA ALA A 91 -33.13 -8.39 11.65
C ALA A 91 -32.07 -7.33 12.03
N THR A 92 -31.87 -7.15 13.33
CA THR A 92 -30.79 -6.33 13.89
C THR A 92 -29.46 -7.11 13.85
N PRO A 93 -28.31 -6.43 13.70
CA PRO A 93 -27.02 -7.10 13.74
C PRO A 93 -26.73 -7.75 15.09
N ASP A 94 -26.13 -8.94 15.08
CA ASP A 94 -25.62 -9.59 16.30
C ASP A 94 -24.23 -9.04 16.67
N LEU A 95 -23.46 -8.64 15.66
CA LEU A 95 -22.11 -8.09 15.78
C LEU A 95 -21.95 -6.92 14.80
N VAL A 96 -21.40 -5.81 15.29
CA VAL A 96 -20.92 -4.71 14.46
C VAL A 96 -19.41 -4.57 14.61
N ILE A 97 -18.68 -4.36 13.52
CA ILE A 97 -17.25 -4.08 13.55
C ILE A 97 -16.99 -2.72 12.89
N GLU A 98 -16.56 -1.77 13.70
CA GLU A 98 -16.09 -0.46 13.27
C GLU A 98 -14.65 -0.56 12.73
N ALA A 99 -14.46 -0.11 11.48
CA ALA A 99 -13.20 -0.08 10.75
C ALA A 99 -13.09 1.22 9.92
N ALA A 100 -13.53 2.34 10.49
CA ALA A 100 -13.45 3.68 9.93
C ALA A 100 -12.11 4.36 10.29
N ALA A 101 -12.05 5.68 10.17
CA ALA A 101 -10.84 6.47 10.42
C ALA A 101 -10.27 6.23 11.83
N GLU A 102 -8.94 6.21 11.94
CA GLU A 102 -8.22 5.99 13.19
C GLU A 102 -8.10 7.29 14.00
N ASP A 103 -9.25 7.80 14.42
CA ASP A 103 -9.40 9.01 15.23
C ASP A 103 -10.32 8.73 16.42
N MET A 104 -9.93 9.18 17.62
CA MET A 104 -10.67 8.88 18.85
C MET A 104 -12.07 9.50 18.85
N GLU A 105 -12.19 10.75 18.40
CA GLU A 105 -13.46 11.47 18.41
C GLU A 105 -14.43 10.82 17.42
N ILE A 106 -13.96 10.51 16.21
CA ILE A 106 -14.76 9.81 15.20
C ILE A 106 -15.24 8.46 15.73
N LYS A 107 -14.36 7.65 16.33
CA LYS A 107 -14.75 6.33 16.86
C LYS A 107 -15.74 6.43 18.02
N GLN A 108 -15.55 7.38 18.93
CA GLN A 108 -16.51 7.62 20.01
C GLN A 108 -17.88 8.03 19.47
N GLN A 109 -17.92 8.94 18.49
CA GLN A 109 -19.18 9.34 17.84
C GLN A 109 -19.87 8.15 17.15
N LEU A 110 -19.12 7.33 16.42
CA LEU A 110 -19.66 6.14 15.75
C LEU A 110 -20.20 5.13 16.75
N ILE A 111 -19.46 4.83 17.82
CA ILE A 111 -19.85 3.85 18.84
C ILE A 111 -21.03 4.36 19.68
N ALA A 112 -21.08 5.64 20.04
CA ALA A 112 -22.25 6.25 20.68
C ALA A 112 -23.50 6.12 19.80
N ARG A 113 -23.37 6.41 18.50
CA ARG A 113 -24.46 6.32 17.53
C ARG A 113 -24.94 4.87 17.36
N LEU A 114 -24.02 3.93 17.24
CA LEU A 114 -24.33 2.49 17.22
C LEU A 114 -25.03 2.05 18.51
N ALA A 115 -24.53 2.47 19.67
CA ALA A 115 -25.08 2.12 20.97
C ALA A 115 -26.52 2.61 21.13
N LYS A 116 -26.83 3.81 20.63
CA LYS A 116 -28.16 4.42 20.66
C LYS A 116 -29.18 3.70 19.77
N HIS A 117 -28.75 3.24 18.59
CA HIS A 117 -29.66 2.72 17.56
C HIS A 117 -29.78 1.19 17.53
N LEU A 118 -28.87 0.47 18.19
CA LEU A 118 -28.84 -1.00 18.18
C LEU A 118 -29.21 -1.58 19.55
N PRO A 119 -29.95 -2.70 19.58
CA PRO A 119 -30.38 -3.32 20.83
C PRO A 119 -29.18 -3.71 21.69
N LEU A 120 -29.35 -3.74 23.02
CA LEU A 120 -28.28 -4.06 23.98
C LEU A 120 -27.68 -5.46 23.80
N SER A 121 -28.35 -6.36 23.06
CA SER A 121 -27.86 -7.69 22.70
C SER A 121 -26.77 -7.68 21.60
N THR A 122 -26.66 -6.61 20.83
CA THR A 122 -25.66 -6.47 19.75
C THR A 122 -24.27 -6.20 20.32
N ILE A 123 -23.26 -6.96 19.89
CA ILE A 123 -21.86 -6.69 20.23
C ILE A 123 -21.34 -5.51 19.38
N LEU A 124 -20.69 -4.55 20.03
CA LEU A 124 -20.09 -3.40 19.38
C LEU A 124 -18.57 -3.56 19.37
N ALA A 125 -18.00 -3.88 18.22
CA ALA A 125 -16.56 -4.07 18.08
C ALA A 125 -15.87 -2.92 17.33
N THR A 126 -14.60 -2.66 17.67
CA THR A 126 -13.72 -1.76 16.91
C THR A 126 -12.46 -2.48 16.46
N ASN A 127 -12.01 -2.22 15.22
CA ASN A 127 -10.76 -2.71 14.64
C ASN A 127 -9.59 -1.72 14.87
N THR A 128 -9.69 -0.80 15.82
CA THR A 128 -8.59 0.12 16.15
C THR A 128 -7.28 -0.64 16.40
N SER A 129 -6.16 -0.02 16.01
CA SER A 129 -4.81 -0.58 16.13
C SER A 129 -4.04 -0.04 17.34
N SER A 130 -4.52 1.05 17.95
CA SER A 130 -3.79 1.74 19.03
C SER A 130 -4.67 2.54 20.00
N LEU A 131 -5.93 2.81 19.69
CA LEU A 131 -6.81 3.61 20.54
C LEU A 131 -7.38 2.76 21.68
N SER A 132 -7.55 3.39 22.83
CA SER A 132 -8.08 2.76 24.05
C SER A 132 -9.52 2.28 23.83
N VAL A 133 -9.73 0.97 23.93
CA VAL A 133 -11.07 0.37 23.83
C VAL A 133 -11.95 0.81 25.00
N THR A 134 -11.37 0.99 26.18
CA THR A 134 -12.05 1.50 27.38
C THR A 134 -12.58 2.91 27.15
N THR A 135 -11.78 3.76 26.51
CA THR A 135 -12.18 5.15 26.19
C THR A 135 -13.27 5.19 25.13
N ILE A 136 -13.23 4.27 24.16
CA ILE A 136 -14.28 4.10 23.15
C ILE A 136 -15.57 3.57 23.80
N ALA A 137 -15.46 2.58 24.70
CA ALA A 137 -16.60 1.95 25.38
C ALA A 137 -17.40 2.94 26.23
N ARG A 138 -16.75 3.95 26.82
CA ARG A 138 -17.43 5.03 27.55
C ARG A 138 -18.46 5.76 26.67
N ALA A 139 -18.17 5.98 25.40
CA ALA A 139 -19.12 6.65 24.51
C ALA A 139 -20.40 5.82 24.29
N ALA A 140 -20.34 4.49 24.47
CA ALA A 140 -21.50 3.62 24.41
C ALA A 140 -22.41 3.71 25.67
N SER A 141 -21.86 4.11 26.82
CA SER A 141 -22.64 4.35 28.04
C SER A 141 -23.28 5.74 28.07
N ASP A 142 -22.59 6.75 27.54
CA ASP A 142 -22.97 8.18 27.66
C ASP A 142 -24.30 8.53 26.95
N VAL A 143 -24.87 7.61 26.16
CA VAL A 143 -26.15 7.81 25.44
C VAL A 143 -27.38 7.33 26.21
N PHE A 144 -27.21 6.75 27.40
CA PHE A 144 -28.30 6.22 28.22
C PHE A 144 -28.40 7.00 29.55
N ASP A 145 -29.64 7.37 29.91
CA ASP A 145 -29.92 8.06 31.18
C ASP A 145 -29.97 7.11 32.38
N ASP A 146 -30.24 5.82 32.15
CA ASP A 146 -30.34 4.81 33.19
C ASP A 146 -29.03 4.00 33.35
N ALA A 147 -28.63 3.78 34.60
CA ALA A 147 -27.36 3.13 34.92
C ALA A 147 -27.26 1.70 34.40
N THR A 148 -28.38 0.97 34.33
CA THR A 148 -28.41 -0.44 33.91
C THR A 148 -28.13 -0.58 32.42
N SER A 149 -28.80 0.21 31.57
CA SER A 149 -28.57 0.23 30.13
C SER A 149 -27.20 0.82 29.82
N ALA A 150 -26.78 1.88 30.52
CA ALA A 150 -25.45 2.46 30.37
C ALA A 150 -24.34 1.42 30.64
N GLN A 151 -24.45 0.67 31.73
CA GLN A 151 -23.52 -0.40 32.07
C GLN A 151 -23.54 -1.51 31.01
N THR A 152 -24.72 -2.05 30.70
CA THR A 152 -24.88 -3.12 29.69
C THR A 152 -24.32 -2.70 28.32
N SER A 153 -24.50 -1.43 27.95
CA SER A 153 -24.01 -0.88 26.69
C SER A 153 -22.49 -0.72 26.66
N ALA A 154 -21.84 -0.44 27.79
CA ALA A 154 -20.38 -0.45 27.86
C ALA A 154 -19.81 -1.88 27.89
N GLU A 155 -20.47 -2.81 28.59
CA GLU A 155 -20.07 -4.22 28.72
C GLU A 155 -20.04 -4.97 27.37
N ARG A 156 -20.83 -4.53 26.38
CA ARG A 156 -20.89 -5.11 25.03
C ARG A 156 -19.87 -4.56 24.03
N VAL A 157 -18.98 -3.66 24.45
CA VAL A 157 -17.94 -3.06 23.59
C VAL A 157 -16.64 -3.85 23.68
N VAL A 158 -16.00 -4.16 22.55
CA VAL A 158 -14.74 -4.94 22.51
C VAL A 158 -13.84 -4.54 21.32
N GLY A 159 -12.52 -4.64 21.46
CA GLY A 159 -11.61 -4.55 20.33
C GLY A 159 -11.45 -5.90 19.62
N ILE A 160 -11.59 -5.91 18.29
CA ILE A 160 -11.28 -7.06 17.43
C ILE A 160 -10.30 -6.59 16.38
N HIS A 161 -9.01 -6.63 16.71
CA HIS A 161 -7.95 -6.07 15.88
C HIS A 161 -7.44 -7.11 14.87
N PHE A 162 -7.85 -6.95 13.62
CA PHE A 162 -7.33 -7.67 12.47
C PHE A 162 -6.07 -7.00 11.91
N PHE A 163 -5.21 -7.79 11.28
CA PHE A 163 -3.97 -7.31 10.67
C PHE A 163 -4.08 -7.27 9.14
N ASN A 164 -3.51 -6.23 8.53
CA ASN A 164 -3.44 -6.09 7.07
C ASN A 164 -2.33 -7.00 6.47
N PRO A 165 -2.56 -7.73 5.37
CA PRO A 165 -3.85 -8.00 4.70
C PRO A 165 -4.72 -9.01 5.45
N VAL A 166 -5.97 -8.63 5.73
CA VAL A 166 -6.91 -9.41 6.57
C VAL A 166 -7.12 -10.82 6.04
N GLN A 167 -7.06 -11.04 4.73
CA GLN A 167 -7.29 -12.34 4.10
C GLN A 167 -6.14 -13.32 4.36
N VAL A 168 -4.92 -12.81 4.57
CA VAL A 168 -3.69 -13.62 4.71
C VAL A 168 -3.27 -13.74 6.17
N MET A 169 -3.38 -12.64 6.93
CA MET A 169 -2.95 -12.61 8.32
C MET A 169 -3.79 -13.57 9.16
N ARG A 170 -3.12 -14.38 9.98
CA ARG A 170 -3.74 -15.46 10.76
C ARG A 170 -4.12 -15.06 12.18
N LEU A 171 -3.68 -13.90 12.64
CA LEU A 171 -3.86 -13.44 14.01
C LEU A 171 -4.98 -12.41 14.09
N VAL A 172 -5.72 -12.44 15.19
CA VAL A 172 -6.60 -11.37 15.65
C VAL A 172 -6.33 -11.16 17.15
N GLU A 173 -6.17 -9.91 17.56
CA GLU A 173 -6.12 -9.55 18.98
C GLU A 173 -7.54 -9.23 19.47
N ILE A 174 -7.96 -9.90 20.54
CA ILE A 174 -9.21 -9.61 21.25
C ILE A 174 -8.85 -8.71 22.43
N VAL A 175 -9.39 -7.50 22.42
CA VAL A 175 -9.00 -6.43 23.35
C VAL A 175 -10.22 -6.03 24.18
N PRO A 176 -10.48 -6.67 25.33
CA PRO A 176 -11.49 -6.19 26.25
C PRO A 176 -11.12 -4.81 26.80
N GLY A 177 -12.10 -3.90 26.82
CA GLY A 177 -12.03 -2.70 27.65
C GLY A 177 -12.27 -3.05 29.12
N LEU A 178 -12.13 -2.07 30.01
CA LEU A 178 -12.18 -2.28 31.46
C LEU A 178 -13.42 -3.02 31.96
N VAL A 179 -14.57 -2.82 31.30
CA VAL A 179 -15.86 -3.38 31.70
C VAL A 179 -16.40 -4.41 30.71
N THR A 180 -15.67 -4.78 29.65
CA THR A 180 -16.17 -5.75 28.66
C THR A 180 -16.52 -7.07 29.33
N SER A 181 -17.72 -7.60 29.07
CA SER A 181 -18.17 -8.84 29.69
C SER A 181 -17.47 -10.07 29.12
N GLN A 182 -17.36 -11.12 29.93
CA GLN A 182 -16.73 -12.37 29.48
C GLN A 182 -17.49 -13.03 28.31
N ASP A 183 -18.82 -12.93 28.28
CA ASP A 183 -19.63 -13.42 27.15
C ASP A 183 -19.23 -12.75 25.83
N VAL A 184 -19.02 -11.43 25.86
CA VAL A 184 -18.62 -10.65 24.68
C VAL A 184 -17.22 -11.05 24.22
N ILE A 185 -16.28 -11.26 25.15
CA ILE A 185 -14.92 -11.74 24.84
C ILE A 185 -14.98 -13.12 24.17
N ASP A 186 -15.80 -14.03 24.71
CA ASP A 186 -15.93 -15.39 24.20
C ASP A 186 -16.57 -15.41 22.81
N ARG A 187 -17.64 -14.63 22.60
CA ARG A 187 -18.32 -14.49 21.29
C ARG A 187 -17.42 -13.81 20.26
N ALA A 188 -16.69 -12.76 20.62
CA ALA A 188 -15.71 -12.12 19.74
C ALA A 188 -14.57 -13.07 19.35
N SER A 189 -14.11 -13.87 20.32
CA SER A 189 -13.10 -14.90 20.06
C SER A 189 -13.62 -16.00 19.13
N GLN A 190 -14.87 -16.43 19.30
CA GLN A 190 -15.52 -17.41 18.43
C GLN A 190 -15.69 -16.87 17.00
N PHE A 191 -16.05 -15.59 16.84
CA PHE A 191 -16.11 -14.92 15.54
C PHE A 191 -14.79 -14.95 14.79
N ALA A 192 -13.71 -14.53 15.46
CA ALA A 192 -12.41 -14.52 14.83
C ALA A 192 -11.97 -15.94 14.45
N LYS A 193 -12.29 -16.95 15.28
CA LYS A 193 -12.03 -18.37 14.97
C LYS A 193 -12.86 -18.86 13.78
N SER A 194 -14.13 -18.50 13.64
CA SER A 194 -14.96 -18.85 12.48
C SER A 194 -14.42 -18.20 11.20
N CYS A 195 -13.84 -17.01 11.30
CA CYS A 195 -13.05 -16.38 10.23
C CYS A 195 -11.69 -17.07 9.94
N ARG A 196 -11.43 -18.26 10.50
CA ARG A 196 -10.16 -19.03 10.43
C ARG A 196 -8.95 -18.25 10.97
N LYS A 197 -9.16 -17.39 11.96
CA LYS A 197 -8.09 -16.68 12.68
C LYS A 197 -7.77 -17.36 13.99
N ARG A 198 -6.54 -17.18 14.44
CA ARG A 198 -6.09 -17.47 15.80
C ARG A 198 -6.28 -16.21 16.62
N THR A 199 -6.81 -16.38 17.81
CA THR A 199 -7.07 -15.26 18.73
C THR A 199 -6.03 -15.23 19.82
N VAL A 200 -5.60 -14.03 20.19
CA VAL A 200 -4.86 -13.77 21.43
C VAL A 200 -5.63 -12.74 22.24
N LEU A 201 -5.68 -12.92 23.55
CA LEU A 201 -6.31 -11.98 24.47
C LEU A 201 -5.25 -10.98 24.93
N CYS A 202 -5.55 -9.69 24.88
CA CYS A 202 -4.65 -8.65 25.37
C CYS A 202 -5.38 -7.60 26.19
N VAL A 203 -4.71 -7.08 27.21
CA VAL A 203 -5.22 -5.95 27.99
C VAL A 203 -5.19 -4.70 27.11
N ASP A 204 -6.22 -3.86 27.25
CA ASP A 204 -6.33 -2.55 26.63
C ASP A 204 -5.17 -1.63 27.08
N THR A 205 -4.09 -1.70 26.31
CA THR A 205 -2.89 -0.90 26.51
C THR A 205 -2.41 -0.41 25.13
N PRO A 206 -1.76 0.76 25.05
CA PRO A 206 -1.32 1.31 23.77
C PRO A 206 -0.50 0.31 22.94
N GLY A 207 -0.98 0.04 21.73
CA GLY A 207 -0.34 -0.90 20.79
C GLY A 207 -0.52 -2.39 21.11
N PHE A 208 -1.37 -2.73 22.08
CA PHE A 208 -1.73 -4.11 22.41
C PHE A 208 -0.50 -5.01 22.61
N ILE A 209 -0.43 -6.16 21.92
CA ILE A 209 0.74 -7.04 21.97
C ILE A 209 1.65 -6.77 20.77
N VAL A 210 1.14 -6.97 19.55
CA VAL A 210 1.97 -7.00 18.34
C VAL A 210 2.57 -5.64 18.05
N ASN A 211 1.76 -4.58 18.02
CA ASN A 211 2.27 -3.24 17.69
C ASN A 211 3.24 -2.75 18.75
N ARG A 212 2.99 -3.02 20.03
CA ARG A 212 3.87 -2.66 21.14
C ARG A 212 5.24 -3.32 21.05
N ILE A 213 5.29 -4.63 20.80
CA ILE A 213 6.54 -5.37 20.62
C ILE A 213 7.26 -4.91 19.35
N ASN A 214 6.53 -4.76 18.24
CA ASN A 214 7.10 -4.34 16.96
C ASN A 214 7.74 -2.94 17.05
N ILE A 215 7.04 -1.96 17.65
CA ILE A 215 7.56 -0.61 17.83
C ILE A 215 8.82 -0.62 18.70
N ALA A 216 8.88 -1.45 19.74
CA ALA A 216 10.09 -1.58 20.57
C ALA A 216 11.28 -2.13 19.77
N ALA A 217 11.07 -3.17 18.97
CA ALA A 217 12.10 -3.76 18.11
C ALA A 217 12.60 -2.75 17.05
N VAL A 218 11.67 -2.06 16.38
CA VAL A 218 12.01 -1.02 15.39
C VAL A 218 12.78 0.12 16.04
N ARG A 219 12.35 0.59 17.22
CA ARG A 219 13.03 1.67 17.95
C ARG A 219 14.45 1.30 18.30
N GLU A 220 14.70 0.05 18.71
CA GLU A 220 16.04 -0.40 19.05
C GLU A 220 16.92 -0.53 17.81
N ALA A 221 16.38 -1.05 16.71
CA ALA A 221 17.08 -1.10 15.44
C ALA A 221 17.48 0.30 14.94
N ILE A 222 16.61 1.30 15.09
CA ILE A 222 16.92 2.70 14.74
C ILE A 222 18.07 3.23 15.60
N ARG A 223 18.06 2.96 16.91
CA ARG A 223 19.14 3.41 17.80
C ARG A 223 20.49 2.82 17.43
N MET A 224 20.54 1.52 17.15
CA MET A 224 21.77 0.85 16.71
C MET A 224 22.31 1.45 15.40
N ALA A 225 21.42 1.83 14.49
CA ALA A 225 21.80 2.52 13.26
C ALA A 225 22.30 3.95 13.53
N GLU A 226 21.63 4.71 14.41
CA GLU A 226 22.01 6.08 14.79
C GLU A 226 23.35 6.14 15.54
N SER A 227 23.61 5.17 16.43
CA SER A 227 24.89 5.03 17.15
C SER A 227 26.01 4.48 16.29
N LYS A 228 25.71 4.08 15.04
CA LYS A 228 26.66 3.49 14.07
C LYS A 228 27.30 2.20 14.59
N GLU A 229 26.56 1.43 15.39
CA GLU A 229 26.99 0.12 15.86
C GLU A 229 26.99 -0.93 14.74
N ALA A 230 26.08 -0.78 13.77
CA ALA A 230 25.98 -1.61 12.58
C ALA A 230 25.31 -0.84 11.42
N SER A 231 25.46 -1.34 10.19
CA SER A 231 24.74 -0.81 9.02
C SER A 231 23.25 -1.17 9.07
N TYR A 232 22.40 -0.42 8.35
CA TYR A 232 20.96 -0.71 8.26
C TYR A 232 20.72 -2.13 7.73
N GLU A 233 21.52 -2.54 6.74
CA GLU A 233 21.48 -3.84 6.09
C GLU A 233 21.86 -4.96 7.04
N ASP A 234 22.94 -4.78 7.82
CA ASP A 234 23.40 -5.80 8.76
C ASP A 234 22.43 -5.99 9.92
N ILE A 235 21.80 -4.90 10.41
CA ILE A 235 20.77 -4.96 11.45
C ILE A 235 19.56 -5.77 10.96
N ASP A 236 19.08 -5.49 9.75
CA ASP A 236 17.97 -6.21 9.15
C ASP A 236 18.34 -7.67 8.84
N GLN A 237 19.53 -7.91 8.30
CA GLN A 237 20.02 -9.24 7.97
C GLN A 237 20.22 -10.10 9.22
N ALA A 238 20.67 -9.52 10.34
CA ALA A 238 20.76 -10.21 11.63
C ALA A 238 19.38 -10.68 12.11
N MET A 239 18.34 -9.86 11.96
CA MET A 239 16.98 -10.24 12.34
C MET A 239 16.37 -11.28 11.38
N VAL A 240 16.67 -11.18 10.09
CA VAL A 240 16.20 -12.15 9.08
C VAL A 240 16.88 -13.50 9.24
N LEU A 241 18.22 -13.54 9.31
CA LEU A 241 18.97 -14.81 9.34
C LEU A 241 19.05 -15.39 10.75
N GLY A 242 19.22 -14.55 11.77
CA GLY A 242 19.38 -14.98 13.17
C GLY A 242 18.04 -15.29 13.83
N MET A 243 17.08 -14.36 13.76
CA MET A 243 15.77 -14.51 14.41
C MET A 243 14.69 -15.10 13.49
N ARG A 244 15.03 -15.39 12.23
CA ARG A 244 14.12 -15.93 11.21
C ARG A 244 12.89 -15.05 10.97
N HIS A 245 13.05 -13.73 11.13
CA HIS A 245 12.01 -12.80 10.73
C HIS A 245 11.89 -12.82 9.20
N PRO A 246 10.66 -12.75 8.63
CA PRO A 246 10.48 -12.70 7.18
C PRO A 246 11.02 -11.39 6.57
N MET A 247 11.19 -10.36 7.38
CA MET A 247 11.71 -9.04 7.01
C MET A 247 12.39 -8.42 8.22
N GLY A 248 13.48 -7.68 8.00
CA GLY A 248 14.16 -6.95 9.06
C GLY A 248 13.32 -5.78 9.58
N PRO A 249 13.52 -5.36 10.85
CA PRO A 249 12.71 -4.33 11.49
C PRO A 249 12.76 -2.96 10.80
N LEU A 250 13.90 -2.56 10.22
CA LEU A 250 14.04 -1.25 9.57
C LEU A 250 13.31 -1.24 8.22
N ARG A 251 13.52 -2.27 7.39
CA ARG A 251 12.75 -2.46 6.16
C ARG A 251 11.26 -2.62 6.41
N LEU A 252 10.88 -3.30 7.49
CA LEU A 252 9.47 -3.42 7.90
C LEU A 252 8.90 -2.06 8.33
N ALA A 253 9.68 -1.24 9.05
CA ALA A 253 9.27 0.10 9.45
C ALA A 253 9.09 1.02 8.23
N ASP A 254 9.95 0.93 7.22
CA ASP A 254 9.78 1.66 5.96
C ASP A 254 8.53 1.20 5.20
N PHE A 255 8.31 -0.13 5.16
CA PHE A 255 7.14 -0.72 4.54
C PHE A 255 5.82 -0.25 5.20
N VAL A 256 5.78 -0.20 6.54
CA VAL A 256 4.59 0.19 7.31
C VAL A 256 4.42 1.72 7.37
N GLY A 257 5.50 2.48 7.57
CA GLY A 257 5.48 3.89 7.99
C GLY A 257 5.66 4.94 6.89
N LEU A 258 6.36 4.64 5.79
CA LEU A 258 6.67 5.64 4.74
C LEU A 258 5.93 5.38 3.42
N PHE A 259 5.61 4.13 3.10
CA PHE A 259 5.09 3.76 1.78
C PHE A 259 3.59 4.01 1.60
N ILE A 260 2.77 3.65 2.59
CA ILE A 260 1.30 3.80 2.52
C ILE A 260 0.91 5.29 2.47
N ARG A 261 1.66 6.15 3.16
CA ARG A 261 1.31 7.58 3.30
C ARG A 261 1.67 8.45 2.09
N LYS A 262 2.60 8.03 1.22
CA LYS A 262 3.11 8.86 0.11
C LYS A 262 2.97 8.25 -1.30
N GLY A 263 3.00 6.92 -1.45
CA GLY A 263 3.04 6.26 -2.76
C GLY A 263 1.73 5.61 -3.24
N GLY A 264 0.85 5.22 -2.31
CA GLY A 264 -0.38 4.48 -2.61
C GLY A 264 -0.15 2.99 -2.94
N LEU A 265 -1.12 2.15 -2.59
CA LEU A 265 -1.00 0.68 -2.67
C LEU A 265 -0.76 0.16 -4.10
N ALA A 266 -1.33 0.82 -5.11
CA ALA A 266 -1.20 0.43 -6.52
C ALA A 266 0.23 0.62 -7.04
N LYS A 267 0.90 1.70 -6.62
CA LYS A 267 2.30 1.98 -6.98
C LYS A 267 3.25 1.00 -6.29
N TYR A 268 3.01 0.71 -5.01
CA TYR A 268 3.77 -0.32 -4.28
C TYR A 268 3.73 -1.68 -4.97
N TRP A 269 2.54 -2.14 -5.40
CA TRP A 269 2.40 -3.40 -6.11
C TRP A 269 3.08 -3.42 -7.48
N ARG A 270 3.08 -2.30 -8.20
CA ARG A 270 3.82 -2.15 -9.46
C ARG A 270 5.33 -2.21 -9.19
N ASP A 271 5.85 -1.41 -8.26
CA ASP A 271 7.29 -1.29 -8.03
C ASP A 271 7.90 -2.62 -7.54
N MET A 272 7.19 -3.34 -6.66
CA MET A 272 7.58 -4.69 -6.24
C MET A 272 7.57 -5.74 -7.37
N GLN A 273 6.76 -5.59 -8.41
CA GLN A 273 6.70 -6.55 -9.52
C GLN A 273 7.78 -6.31 -10.59
N TYR A 274 8.24 -5.07 -10.74
CA TYR A 274 9.11 -4.68 -11.86
C TYR A 274 10.54 -4.35 -11.44
N ILE A 275 10.77 -3.94 -10.20
CA ILE A 275 12.06 -3.41 -9.73
C ILE A 275 12.62 -4.28 -8.58
N ASP A 276 11.83 -5.23 -8.06
CA ASP A 276 12.10 -6.02 -6.84
C ASP A 276 12.47 -5.14 -5.62
N ASP A 277 12.16 -3.85 -5.71
CA ASP A 277 12.49 -2.83 -4.73
C ASP A 277 11.45 -1.71 -4.77
N ALA A 278 11.15 -1.17 -3.59
CA ALA A 278 10.08 -0.19 -3.43
C ALA A 278 10.72 1.21 -3.32
N LYS A 279 10.63 2.00 -4.40
CA LYS A 279 11.25 3.34 -4.47
C LYS A 279 10.22 4.48 -4.42
N TRP A 280 10.54 5.55 -3.71
CA TRP A 280 9.70 6.75 -3.60
C TRP A 280 10.54 8.02 -3.59
N GLY A 281 10.03 9.11 -4.14
CA GLY A 281 10.71 10.42 -4.09
C GLY A 281 10.00 11.48 -4.91
N THR A 282 10.69 12.59 -5.13
CA THR A 282 10.16 13.74 -5.87
C THR A 282 10.51 13.58 -7.35
N MET A 283 9.52 13.75 -8.23
CA MET A 283 9.79 13.77 -9.68
C MET A 283 10.53 15.07 -10.01
N VAL A 284 11.70 14.95 -10.62
CA VAL A 284 12.60 16.07 -10.89
C VAL A 284 12.49 16.54 -12.35
N GLY A 285 12.09 15.65 -13.26
CA GLY A 285 11.81 16.01 -14.64
C GLY A 285 11.48 14.83 -15.54
N ILE A 286 11.25 15.14 -16.80
CA ILE A 286 10.95 14.19 -17.88
C ILE A 286 11.87 14.52 -19.05
N ASP A 287 12.47 13.52 -19.68
CA ASP A 287 13.29 13.71 -20.89
C ASP A 287 12.44 13.70 -22.19
N SER A 288 13.09 13.93 -23.34
CA SER A 288 12.41 13.95 -24.64
C SER A 288 11.85 12.58 -25.05
N ASN A 289 12.38 11.49 -24.50
CA ASN A 289 11.90 10.12 -24.71
C ASN A 289 10.73 9.77 -23.79
N GLY A 290 10.32 10.69 -22.90
CA GLY A 290 9.22 10.52 -21.96
C GLY A 290 9.59 9.77 -20.68
N ASN A 291 10.87 9.47 -20.46
CA ASN A 291 11.35 8.84 -19.23
C ASN A 291 11.25 9.83 -18.07
N LYS A 292 10.82 9.34 -16.90
CA LYS A 292 10.59 10.18 -15.72
C LYS A 292 11.70 9.98 -14.71
N TYR A 293 12.28 11.07 -14.24
CA TYR A 293 13.42 11.03 -13.32
C TYR A 293 12.99 11.46 -11.93
N TRP A 294 13.51 10.77 -10.94
CA TRP A 294 13.09 10.90 -9.55
C TRP A 294 14.30 11.00 -8.64
N GLU A 295 14.17 11.78 -7.56
CA GLU A 295 15.19 11.94 -6.53
C GLU A 295 14.59 11.75 -5.13
N ASN A 296 15.35 11.04 -4.30
CA ASN A 296 15.13 10.90 -2.88
C ASN A 296 16.47 11.05 -2.14
N VAL A 297 16.67 12.23 -1.56
CA VAL A 297 17.87 12.54 -0.77
C VAL A 297 17.96 11.77 0.55
N HIS A 298 16.89 11.09 0.95
CA HIS A 298 16.84 10.28 2.18
C HIS A 298 17.14 8.80 1.91
N GLU A 299 17.37 8.41 0.66
CA GLU A 299 17.74 7.04 0.30
C GLU A 299 19.25 6.80 0.45
N GLN A 300 19.67 5.54 0.36
CA GLN A 300 21.09 5.18 0.49
C GLN A 300 21.97 5.94 -0.53
N PRO A 301 23.14 6.46 -0.13
CA PRO A 301 24.08 7.12 -1.05
C PRO A 301 24.37 6.25 -2.29
N GLY A 302 24.17 6.81 -3.49
CA GLY A 302 24.29 6.08 -4.76
C GLY A 302 22.99 5.46 -5.28
N ARG A 303 21.91 5.42 -4.47
CA ARG A 303 20.55 5.00 -4.87
C ARG A 303 19.53 6.13 -4.80
N THR A 304 19.98 7.34 -4.48
CA THR A 304 19.16 8.55 -4.31
C THR A 304 18.45 9.02 -5.59
N ARG A 305 18.83 8.51 -6.77
CA ARG A 305 18.28 8.92 -8.07
C ARG A 305 17.94 7.70 -8.90
N TRP A 306 16.80 7.73 -9.58
CA TRP A 306 16.41 6.68 -10.52
C TRP A 306 15.54 7.22 -11.65
N VAL A 307 15.34 6.39 -12.66
CA VAL A 307 14.54 6.67 -13.84
C VAL A 307 13.44 5.61 -13.97
N ASP A 308 12.24 6.06 -14.34
CA ASP A 308 11.12 5.22 -14.77
C ASP A 308 11.03 5.35 -16.30
N TYR A 309 11.35 4.26 -17.00
CA TYR A 309 11.39 4.25 -18.46
C TYR A 309 9.98 4.37 -19.05
N ALA A 310 9.84 5.16 -20.11
CA ALA A 310 8.59 5.24 -20.86
C ALA A 310 8.29 3.91 -21.59
N SER A 311 9.35 3.24 -22.06
CA SER A 311 9.27 1.91 -22.67
C SER A 311 9.25 0.83 -21.58
N ARG A 312 8.66 -0.34 -21.90
CA ARG A 312 8.63 -1.49 -20.98
C ARG A 312 9.93 -2.30 -20.98
N ASP A 313 10.91 -1.93 -21.80
CA ASP A 313 12.19 -2.62 -21.94
C ASP A 313 13.33 -1.68 -21.51
N PRO A 314 13.84 -1.82 -20.28
CA PRO A 314 14.79 -0.87 -19.70
C PRO A 314 16.17 -1.05 -20.34
N ASP A 315 16.46 -0.23 -21.36
CA ASP A 315 17.79 -0.10 -21.94
C ASP A 315 18.42 1.25 -21.56
N THR A 316 19.63 1.20 -21.01
CA THR A 316 20.46 2.36 -20.70
C THR A 316 20.72 3.28 -21.90
N THR A 317 20.67 2.76 -23.13
CA THR A 317 20.83 3.59 -24.35
C THR A 317 19.68 4.57 -24.58
N GLN A 318 18.53 4.36 -23.92
CA GLN A 318 17.35 5.22 -24.04
C GLN A 318 17.41 6.46 -23.14
N LEU A 319 18.45 6.58 -22.31
CA LEU A 319 18.65 7.73 -21.42
C LEU A 319 19.43 8.83 -22.14
N GLU A 320 18.92 10.05 -22.06
CA GLU A 320 19.68 11.21 -22.53
C GLU A 320 20.99 11.34 -21.74
N PRO A 321 22.14 11.66 -22.40
CA PRO A 321 23.44 11.72 -21.74
C PRO A 321 23.47 12.67 -20.53
N ILE A 322 22.71 13.76 -20.60
CA ILE A 322 22.67 14.77 -19.54
C ILE A 322 21.91 14.30 -18.31
N TRP A 323 20.82 13.55 -18.51
CA TRP A 323 20.05 12.91 -17.46
C TRP A 323 20.82 11.73 -16.87
N HIS A 324 21.55 10.97 -17.69
CA HIS A 324 22.44 9.91 -17.22
C HIS A 324 23.59 10.45 -16.33
N ALA A 325 24.19 11.60 -16.69
CA ALA A 325 25.22 12.25 -15.87
C ALA A 325 24.66 12.71 -14.51
N TRP A 326 23.41 13.16 -14.46
CA TRP A 326 22.75 13.48 -13.19
C TRP A 326 22.41 12.21 -12.39
N LEU A 327 21.88 11.17 -13.03
CA LEU A 327 21.57 9.88 -12.40
C LEU A 327 22.78 9.26 -11.70
N THR A 328 23.97 9.40 -12.31
CA THR A 328 25.26 8.88 -11.82
C THR A 328 25.98 9.84 -10.86
N ASN A 329 25.31 10.89 -10.39
CA ASN A 329 25.86 11.91 -9.48
C ASN A 329 27.10 12.66 -10.03
N MET A 330 27.39 12.59 -11.33
CA MET A 330 28.42 13.44 -11.95
C MET A 330 27.99 14.91 -11.96
N ARG A 331 26.68 15.16 -11.95
CA ARG A 331 26.08 16.49 -11.77
C ARG A 331 25.28 16.57 -10.48
N LYS A 332 25.37 17.72 -9.80
CA LYS A 332 24.60 17.99 -8.58
C LYS A 332 23.15 18.31 -8.91
N ASP A 333 22.91 19.30 -9.76
CA ASP A 333 21.58 19.78 -10.09
C ASP A 333 20.99 19.00 -11.27
N ALA A 334 19.68 18.77 -11.26
CA ALA A 334 19.00 18.10 -12.37
C ALA A 334 18.99 18.98 -13.63
N PRO A 335 18.97 18.39 -14.85
CA PRO A 335 18.89 19.16 -16.09
C PRO A 335 17.72 20.16 -16.13
N SER A 336 16.61 19.84 -15.47
CA SER A 336 15.44 20.71 -15.33
C SER A 336 15.66 21.92 -14.41
N GLN A 337 16.74 21.95 -13.61
CA GLN A 337 17.04 22.98 -12.62
C GLN A 337 18.42 23.65 -12.86
N ASP A 338 19.33 22.98 -13.58
CA ASP A 338 20.67 23.47 -13.88
C ASP A 338 20.62 24.60 -14.93
N ARG A 339 20.86 25.83 -14.47
CA ARG A 339 20.88 27.04 -15.32
C ARG A 339 21.93 26.99 -16.44
N SER A 340 23.02 26.24 -16.26
CA SER A 340 24.04 26.11 -17.30
C SER A 340 23.50 25.25 -18.45
N VAL A 341 22.83 24.16 -18.14
CA VAL A 341 22.19 23.26 -19.12
C VAL A 341 21.03 23.95 -19.83
N GLN A 342 20.18 24.65 -19.07
CA GLN A 342 19.08 25.45 -19.63
C GLN A 342 19.57 26.58 -20.54
N ARG A 343 20.79 27.10 -20.33
CA ARG A 343 21.42 28.08 -21.23
C ARG A 343 22.03 27.45 -22.49
N PHE A 344 22.34 26.16 -22.47
CA PHE A 344 22.92 25.43 -23.61
C PHE A 344 21.90 24.67 -24.46
N LEU A 345 20.66 24.49 -23.98
CA LEU A 345 19.49 24.09 -24.78
C LEU A 345 19.12 25.22 -25.75
N GLN A 346 19.92 25.34 -26.79
CA GLN A 346 19.82 26.41 -27.76
C GLN A 346 18.89 26.00 -28.91
N PRO A 347 18.19 26.94 -29.57
CA PRO A 347 17.21 26.67 -30.64
C PRO A 347 17.75 25.93 -31.88
N TRP A 348 19.05 25.66 -31.95
CA TRP A 348 19.74 25.05 -33.10
C TRP A 348 20.23 23.62 -32.83
N GLU A 349 19.79 22.97 -31.75
CA GLU A 349 19.96 21.51 -31.62
C GLU A 349 19.22 20.85 -32.79
N ALA A 350 19.97 20.57 -33.87
CA ALA A 350 19.43 19.94 -35.06
C ALA A 350 18.86 18.58 -34.67
N PRO A 351 17.70 18.19 -35.21
CA PRO A 351 17.12 16.89 -34.92
C PRO A 351 18.15 15.79 -35.22
N ALA A 352 18.26 14.81 -34.32
CA ALA A 352 19.17 13.70 -34.48
C ALA A 352 18.88 13.01 -35.83
N PHE A 353 19.85 13.02 -36.73
CA PHE A 353 19.78 12.28 -37.98
C PHE A 353 20.52 10.96 -37.83
N GLU A 354 20.00 9.91 -38.44
CA GLU A 354 20.57 8.57 -38.37
C GLU A 354 22.00 8.58 -38.94
N ASN A 355 22.95 8.07 -38.15
CA ASN A 355 24.35 7.99 -38.57
C ASN A 355 24.52 6.79 -39.51
N PHE A 356 24.54 7.05 -40.83
CA PHE A 356 24.72 6.02 -41.85
C PHE A 356 26.15 5.50 -41.99
N THR A 357 27.11 5.92 -41.16
CA THR A 357 28.52 5.49 -41.27
C THR A 357 28.62 3.96 -41.23
N GLY A 358 29.16 3.35 -42.30
CA GLY A 358 29.25 1.89 -42.45
C GLY A 358 28.07 1.23 -43.17
N THR A 359 27.00 1.97 -43.49
CA THR A 359 25.92 1.51 -44.38
C THR A 359 26.17 1.96 -45.83
N ARG A 360 25.44 1.40 -46.80
CA ARG A 360 25.52 1.81 -48.22
C ARG A 360 25.17 3.30 -48.44
N GLY A 361 24.51 3.96 -47.49
CA GLY A 361 24.12 5.38 -47.57
C GLY A 361 25.13 6.37 -46.97
N SER A 362 26.29 5.93 -46.47
CA SER A 362 27.28 6.84 -45.89
C SER A 362 27.91 7.77 -46.93
N PHE A 363 28.07 9.06 -46.59
CA PHE A 363 28.89 10.02 -47.33
C PHE A 363 30.31 9.46 -47.56
N ARG A 364 30.73 9.35 -48.83
CA ARG A 364 32.13 9.14 -49.21
C ARG A 364 32.72 10.51 -49.53
N THR A 365 33.83 10.88 -48.90
CA THR A 365 34.59 12.07 -49.32
C THR A 365 35.05 11.88 -50.75
N TYR A 366 34.64 12.76 -51.67
CA TYR A 366 35.31 12.88 -52.97
C TYR A 366 36.75 13.36 -52.70
N ASN A 367 37.73 12.55 -53.05
CA ASN A 367 39.14 12.91 -52.92
C ASN A 367 39.44 14.01 -53.95
N THR A 368 39.66 15.25 -53.51
CA THR A 368 40.06 16.39 -54.35
C THR A 368 41.56 16.40 -54.66
N THR A 369 42.33 15.46 -54.11
CA THR A 369 43.78 15.39 -54.36
C THR A 369 44.02 14.79 -55.75
N LYS A 370 44.55 15.59 -56.68
CA LYS A 370 45.08 15.06 -57.95
C LYS A 370 46.06 13.92 -57.66
N PRO A 371 46.01 12.78 -58.38
CA PRO A 371 47.01 11.73 -58.24
C PRO A 371 48.41 12.32 -58.43
N LYS A 372 49.31 12.13 -57.45
CA LYS A 372 50.68 12.66 -57.50
C LYS A 372 51.63 11.80 -58.35
N LEU A 373 51.12 10.80 -59.05
CA LEU A 373 51.86 9.97 -59.99
C LEU A 373 51.38 10.32 -61.39
N TYR A 374 52.25 10.99 -62.14
CA TYR A 374 52.11 11.14 -63.58
C TYR A 374 53.22 10.31 -64.22
N ASP A 375 52.87 9.49 -65.22
CA ASP A 375 53.87 8.81 -66.05
C ASP A 375 54.74 9.88 -66.74
N TRP A 376 56.06 9.68 -66.70
CA TRP A 376 57.02 10.61 -67.27
C TRP A 376 57.10 10.41 -68.80
N GLU A 377 56.76 11.45 -69.56
CA GLU A 377 56.97 11.49 -71.01
C GLU A 377 58.18 12.38 -71.37
N PRO A 378 59.25 11.85 -72.00
CA PRO A 378 60.41 12.65 -72.38
C PRO A 378 60.10 13.59 -73.55
N THR A 379 60.36 14.89 -73.36
CA THR A 379 60.37 15.87 -74.45
C THR A 379 61.75 15.91 -75.13
N ILE A 380 61.83 15.37 -76.35
CA ILE A 380 62.99 15.52 -77.23
C ILE A 380 62.87 16.87 -77.93
N ALA A 381 63.74 17.82 -77.59
CA ALA A 381 63.80 19.10 -78.29
C ALA A 381 64.48 18.92 -79.66
N GLN A 382 63.77 19.26 -80.74
CA GLN A 382 64.36 19.33 -82.09
C GLN A 382 65.36 20.49 -82.17
N ARG A 383 66.63 20.16 -82.40
CA ARG A 383 67.66 21.14 -82.76
C ARG A 383 67.48 21.53 -84.22
N ASN A 384 66.88 22.69 -84.46
CA ASN A 384 67.00 23.32 -85.77
C ASN A 384 68.39 23.95 -85.86
N GLY A 385 69.15 23.44 -86.84
CA GLY A 385 70.53 23.80 -87.16
C GLY A 385 70.68 25.18 -87.80
N PRO A 386 71.85 25.41 -88.42
CA PRO A 386 72.74 26.57 -88.22
C PRO A 386 72.16 27.93 -88.59
#